data_AF-D3GK86-F1
#
_entry.id   AF-D3GK86-F1
#
_cell.length_a   1.000
_cell.length_b   1.000
_cell.length_c   1.000
_cell.angle_alpha   90.00
_cell.angle_beta   90.00
_cell.angle_gamma   90.00
#
_symmetry.space_group_name_H-M   'P 1'
#
loop_
_entity.id
_entity.type
_entity.pdbx_description
1 polymer ?
#
loop_
_entity_poly.entity_id
_entity_poly.type
_entity_poly.pdbx_seq_one_letter_code
_entity_poly.pdbx_strand_id
1 'polypeptide(L)' 'GGFDLGFISQPQEKAPDPFRMFRADDANVLRDRDLEVDGTLKSLSQQIEQIRSPDGTRKNPARTCRDLKMCNPDWKSGE' A
#
# COMPACT_ATOMS: atom_id res chain seq x y z
N GLY A 1 27.61 -31.20 43.85
CA GLY A 1 27.84 -30.34 42.66
C GLY A 1 27.21 -31.02 41.47
N GLY A 2 26.58 -30.35 40.52
CA GLY A 2 26.37 -28.92 40.31
C GLY A 2 25.55 -28.73 39.02
N PHE A 3 24.68 -27.72 39.05
CA PHE A 3 24.10 -26.95 37.93
C PHE A 3 23.21 -27.68 36.89
N ASP A 4 21.91 -27.70 37.21
CA ASP A 4 20.77 -27.72 36.28
C ASP A 4 20.92 -26.60 35.24
N LEU A 5 20.96 -26.95 33.95
CA LEU A 5 20.87 -25.99 32.84
C LEU A 5 19.41 -25.55 32.71
N GLY A 6 18.95 -24.79 33.69
CA GLY A 6 17.69 -24.06 33.64
C GLY A 6 17.75 -23.11 32.45
N PHE A 7 16.87 -23.34 31.48
CA PHE A 7 16.53 -22.43 30.41
C PHE A 7 16.26 -21.05 31.01
N ILE A 8 17.26 -20.16 31.00
CA ILE A 8 17.10 -18.76 31.39
C ILE A 8 16.30 -18.14 30.24
N SER A 9 14.98 -18.29 30.30
CA SER A 9 14.06 -17.30 29.76
C SER A 9 14.38 -16.03 30.51
N GLN A 10 15.28 -15.20 29.98
CA GLN A 10 15.35 -13.80 30.39
C GLN A 10 13.93 -13.26 30.30
N PRO A 11 13.34 -12.76 31.39
CA PRO A 11 12.11 -12.01 31.28
C PRO A 11 12.46 -10.81 30.40
N GLN A 12 11.91 -10.75 29.19
CA GLN A 12 11.89 -9.48 28.45
C GLN A 12 11.24 -8.47 29.40
N GLU A 13 12.05 -7.56 29.92
CA GLU A 13 11.61 -6.50 30.80
C GLU A 13 10.55 -5.72 30.03
N LYS A 14 9.29 -5.89 30.41
CA LYS A 14 8.11 -5.29 29.76
C LYS A 14 8.00 -3.81 30.13
N ALA A 15 9.12 -3.10 30.15
CA ALA A 15 9.16 -1.66 30.18
C ALA A 15 8.98 -1.16 28.74
N PRO A 16 8.20 -0.10 28.49
CA PRO A 16 8.17 0.55 27.18
C PRO A 16 9.59 1.05 26.87
N ASP A 17 10.30 0.36 25.99
CA ASP A 17 11.61 0.81 25.49
C ASP A 17 11.39 2.09 24.66
N PRO A 18 11.85 3.27 25.13
CA PRO A 18 11.66 4.54 24.42
C PRO A 18 12.30 4.54 23.02
N PHE A 19 13.22 3.62 22.76
CA PHE A 19 13.91 3.46 21.49
C PHE A 19 13.36 2.32 20.63
N ARG A 20 12.26 1.68 21.03
CA ARG A 20 11.62 0.59 20.27
C ARG A 20 11.31 0.99 18.83
N MET A 21 10.97 2.26 18.61
CA MET A 21 10.67 2.82 17.29
C MET A 21 11.87 2.91 16.34
N PHE A 22 13.10 2.78 16.86
CA PHE A 22 14.34 2.77 16.07
C PHE A 22 14.88 1.36 15.81
N ARG A 23 14.26 0.31 16.39
CA ARG A 23 14.68 -1.06 16.12
C ARG A 23 14.14 -1.50 14.77
N ALA A 24 15.05 -1.88 13.88
CA ALA A 24 14.72 -2.31 12.52
C ALA A 24 13.88 -3.60 12.46
N ASP A 25 13.83 -4.36 13.57
CA ASP A 25 13.10 -5.64 13.69
C ASP A 25 11.66 -5.47 14.23
N ASP A 26 11.14 -4.24 14.42
CA ASP A 26 9.75 -4.05 14.85
C ASP A 26 8.79 -4.41 13.70
N ALA A 27 8.08 -5.52 13.87
CA ALA A 27 7.12 -6.03 12.90
C ALA A 27 6.00 -5.01 12.55
N ASN A 28 5.69 -4.05 13.43
CA ASN A 28 4.72 -3.02 13.12
C ASN A 28 5.25 -2.02 12.08
N VAL A 29 6.54 -1.65 12.18
CA VAL A 29 7.19 -0.72 11.24
C VAL A 29 7.27 -1.30 9.83
N LEU A 30 7.56 -2.61 9.72
CA LEU A 30 7.57 -3.30 8.43
C LEU A 30 6.17 -3.35 7.80
N ARG A 31 5.13 -3.68 8.58
CA ARG A 31 3.75 -3.72 8.09
C ARG A 31 3.25 -2.35 7.62
N ASP A 32 3.55 -1.29 8.35
CA ASP A 32 3.14 0.06 7.98
C ASP A 32 3.80 0.49 6.65
N ARG A 33 5.09 0.18 6.48
CA ARG A 33 5.81 0.43 5.21
C ARG A 33 5.23 -0.37 4.05
N ASP A 34 4.93 -1.65 4.24
CA ASP A 34 4.35 -2.50 3.20
C ASP A 34 2.99 -1.96 2.75
N LEU A 35 2.16 -1.50 3.69
CA LEU A 35 0.88 -0.87 3.39
C LEU A 35 1.04 0.45 2.63
N GLU A 36 2.02 1.28 2.98
CA GLU A 36 2.33 2.51 2.25
C GLU A 36 2.78 2.21 0.82
N VAL A 37 3.69 1.24 0.64
CA VAL A 37 4.16 0.83 -0.68
C VAL A 37 3.01 0.28 -1.51
N ASP A 38 2.18 -0.61 -0.98
CA ASP A 38 1.02 -1.15 -1.68
C ASP A 38 0.03 -0.05 -2.07
N GLY A 39 -0.16 0.95 -1.20
CA GLY A 39 -0.98 2.13 -1.49
C GLY A 39 -0.42 2.95 -2.67
N THR A 40 0.88 3.23 -2.65
CA THR A 40 1.54 3.97 -3.74
C THR A 40 1.53 3.21 -5.06
N LEU A 41 1.76 1.90 -5.05
CA LEU A 41 1.72 1.06 -6.24
C LEU A 41 0.32 1.01 -6.86
N LYS A 42 -0.74 0.90 -6.05
CA LYS A 42 -2.13 0.99 -6.52
C LYS A 42 -2.42 2.35 -7.14
N SER A 43 -1.96 3.43 -6.50
CA SER A 43 -2.13 4.80 -7.01
C SER A 43 -1.44 4.98 -8.37
N LEU A 44 -0.18 4.56 -8.50
CA LEU A 44 0.58 4.64 -9.76
C LEU A 44 -0.07 3.81 -10.87
N SER A 45 -0.52 2.59 -10.53
CA SER A 45 -1.23 1.73 -11.50
C SER A 45 -2.50 2.39 -12.00
N GLN A 46 -3.29 2.99 -11.09
CA GLN A 46 -4.51 3.71 -11.45
C GLN A 46 -4.23 4.95 -12.31
N GLN A 47 -3.15 5.69 -12.03
CA GLN A 47 -2.72 6.83 -12.83
C GLN A 47 -2.33 6.40 -14.25
N ILE A 48 -1.60 5.29 -14.39
CA ILE A 48 -1.23 4.75 -15.70
C ILE A 48 -2.48 4.33 -16.50
N GLU A 49 -3.42 3.63 -15.87
CA GLU A 49 -4.67 3.24 -16.53
C GLU A 49 -5.51 4.45 -16.97
N GLN A 50 -5.55 5.51 -16.15
CA GLN A 50 -6.19 6.77 -16.51
C GLN A 50 -5.56 7.42 -17.76
N ILE A 51 -4.23 7.37 -17.90
CA ILE A 51 -3.54 7.89 -19.09
C ILE A 51 -3.82 7.02 -20.32
N ARG A 52 -3.82 5.69 -20.15
CA ARG A 52 -4.00 4.73 -21.25
C ARG A 52 -5.44 4.65 -21.74
N SER A 53 -6.41 4.81 -20.85
CA SER A 53 -7.84 4.64 -21.12
C SER A 53 -8.64 5.69 -20.34
N PRO A 54 -8.64 6.95 -20.82
CA PRO A 54 -9.31 8.03 -20.13
C PRO A 54 -10.83 7.83 -20.07
N ASP A 55 -11.43 8.28 -18.98
CA ASP A 55 -12.86 8.09 -18.68
C ASP A 55 -13.76 9.25 -19.16
N GLY A 56 -13.18 10.28 -19.75
CA GLY A 56 -13.92 11.43 -20.25
C GLY A 56 -14.29 12.45 -19.19
N THR A 57 -13.90 12.25 -17.94
CA THR A 57 -14.11 13.25 -16.89
C THR A 57 -13.27 14.51 -17.14
N ARG A 58 -13.64 15.64 -16.53
CA ARG A 58 -12.85 16.88 -16.63
C ARG A 58 -11.38 16.72 -16.19
N LYS A 59 -11.12 15.81 -15.25
CA LYS A 59 -9.75 15.53 -14.77
C LYS A 59 -8.98 14.63 -15.73
N ASN A 60 -9.68 13.75 -16.44
CA ASN A 60 -9.06 12.77 -17.32
C ASN A 60 -9.84 12.67 -18.65
N PRO A 61 -9.77 13.73 -19.48
CA PRO A 61 -10.60 13.84 -20.67
C PRO A 61 -10.17 12.84 -21.74
N ALA A 62 -11.15 12.27 -22.45
CA ALA A 62 -10.89 11.53 -23.67
C ALA A 62 -10.67 12.49 -24.85
N ARG A 63 -9.97 12.02 -25.89
CA ARG A 63 -9.70 12.84 -27.09
C ARG A 63 -10.95 13.08 -27.91
N THR A 64 -11.82 12.08 -28.05
CA THR A 64 -13.11 12.17 -28.73
C THR A 64 -14.15 11.26 -28.07
N CYS A 65 -15.44 11.55 -28.24
CA CYS A 65 -16.52 10.67 -27.78
C CYS A 65 -16.48 9.29 -28.47
N ARG A 66 -15.91 9.21 -29.68
CA ARG A 66 -15.71 7.94 -30.39
C ARG A 66 -14.70 7.07 -29.69
N ASP A 67 -13.57 7.63 -29.25
CA ASP A 67 -12.54 6.88 -28.52
C ASP A 67 -13.10 6.34 -27.19
N LEU A 68 -13.84 7.16 -26.47
CA LEU A 68 -14.51 6.79 -25.22
C LEU A 68 -15.49 5.62 -25.42
N LYS A 69 -16.28 5.63 -26.50
CA LYS A 69 -17.17 4.51 -26.86
C LYS A 69 -16.43 3.25 -27.31
N MET A 70 -15.27 3.38 -27.97
CA MET A 70 -14.47 2.22 -28.36
C MET A 70 -13.83 1.54 -27.14
N CYS A 71 -13.37 2.32 -26.16
CA CYS A 71 -12.81 1.78 -24.91
C CYS A 71 -13.89 1.23 -23.98
N ASN A 72 -15.06 1.87 -23.92
CA ASN A 72 -16.16 1.52 -23.02
C ASN A 72 -17.50 1.45 -23.77
N PRO A 73 -17.79 0.34 -24.48
CA PRO A 73 -18.94 0.24 -25.37
C PRO A 73 -20.30 0.28 -24.65
N ASP A 74 -20.33 -0.10 -23.37
CA ASP A 74 -21.56 -0.14 -22.56
C ASP A 74 -21.96 1.23 -21.99
N TRP A 75 -21.06 2.23 -22.06
CA TRP A 75 -21.33 3.56 -21.52
C TRP A 75 -22.42 4.27 -22.33
N LYS A 76 -23.31 4.96 -21.61
CA LYS A 76 -24.40 5.73 -22.22
C LYS A 76 -23.91 7.09 -22.68
N SER A 77 -24.61 7.67 -23.64
CA SER A 77 -24.39 9.06 -24.03
C SER A 77 -24.67 10.00 -22.86
N GLY A 78 -23.86 11.05 -22.72
CA GLY A 78 -23.92 12.03 -21.65
C GLY A 78 -23.01 13.22 -21.93
N GLU A 79 -22.82 14.08 -20.92
CA GLU A 79 -21.84 15.18 -20.92
C GLU A 79 -20.46 14.73 -20.41
#